data_AF-A0A8S2QBY2-F1
#
_entry.id   AF-A0A8S2QBY2-F1
#
_cell.length_a   1.000
_cell.length_b   1.000
_cell.length_c   1.000
_cell.angle_alpha   90.00
_cell.angle_beta   90.00
_cell.angle_gamma   90.00
#
_symmetry.space_group_name_H-M   'P 1'
#
loop_
_entity.id
_entity.type
_entity.pdbx_description
1 polymer ?
#
loop_
_entity_poly.entity_id
_entity_poly.type
_entity_poly.pdbx_seq_one_letter_code
_entity_poly.pdbx_strand_id
1 'polypeptide(L)'
;MACAVSNTCSVPLLAVRGPGAVQLVTSPADIADVSKIESFNVENCRLSCFSRTGHQFVISNKEIIQVYCCNTRKILYELSKRRVSAIEYSPQDTYLLLFEPFTTVAGEDEKPNLSIYKSNNGELVGSYVQKKQSEWAPIWSNDEVIFGRLQTNQVWFYETPNFGKL
;
A
#
# COMPACT_ATOMS: atom_id res chain seq x y z
N MET A 1 -43.23 1.60 8.08
CA MET A 1 -42.32 2.41 7.25
C MET A 1 -40.92 2.23 7.81
N ALA A 2 -40.20 1.20 7.33
CA ALA A 2 -38.83 0.95 7.75
C ALA A 2 -37.91 1.76 6.84
N CYS A 3 -37.14 2.68 7.42
CA CYS A 3 -36.10 3.41 6.72
C CYS A 3 -35.03 2.38 6.32
N ALA A 4 -34.89 2.12 5.02
CA ALA A 4 -33.77 1.32 4.53
C ALA A 4 -32.49 2.06 4.87
N VAL A 5 -31.65 1.46 5.71
CA VAL A 5 -30.29 1.94 5.95
C VAL A 5 -29.47 1.60 4.70
N SER A 6 -29.65 2.40 3.64
CA SER A 6 -28.85 2.28 2.42
C SER A 6 -27.54 3.05 2.63
N ASN A 7 -26.58 2.42 3.28
CA ASN A 7 -25.18 2.80 3.17
C ASN A 7 -24.30 1.57 3.37
N THR A 8 -24.52 0.54 2.53
CA THR A 8 -23.48 -0.44 2.29
C THR A 8 -22.40 0.26 1.50
N CYS A 9 -21.34 0.66 2.19
CA CYS A 9 -20.17 1.22 1.54
C CYS A 9 -19.60 0.15 0.59
N SER A 10 -19.75 0.35 -0.73
CA SER A 10 -19.35 -0.66 -1.71
C SER A 10 -17.83 -0.64 -1.83
N VAL A 11 -17.18 -1.57 -1.13
CA VAL A 11 -15.77 -1.88 -1.38
C VAL A 11 -15.66 -2.37 -2.82
N PRO A 12 -14.74 -1.85 -3.64
CA PRO A 12 -14.55 -2.32 -5.01
C PRO A 12 -14.28 -3.83 -5.06
N LEU A 13 -14.88 -4.49 -6.05
CA LEU A 13 -14.77 -5.94 -6.24
C LEU A 13 -13.47 -6.32 -6.96
N LEU A 14 -13.05 -5.49 -7.91
CA LEU A 14 -11.89 -5.75 -8.75
C LEU A 14 -11.23 -4.44 -9.18
N ALA A 15 -9.91 -4.46 -9.28
CA ALA A 15 -9.13 -3.45 -9.96
C ALA A 15 -8.59 -3.99 -11.28
N VAL A 16 -8.76 -3.23 -12.37
CA VAL A 16 -8.23 -3.55 -13.69
C VAL A 16 -7.19 -2.51 -14.07
N ARG A 17 -5.96 -2.94 -14.33
CA ARG A 17 -4.86 -2.05 -14.74
C ARG A 17 -4.60 -2.19 -16.23
N GLY A 18 -4.78 -1.10 -16.96
CA GLY A 18 -4.38 -0.93 -18.35
C GLY A 18 -3.15 -0.02 -18.52
N PRO A 19 -2.69 0.20 -19.76
CA PRO A 19 -1.50 1.03 -20.04
C PRO A 19 -1.62 2.51 -19.61
N GLY A 20 -2.83 3.07 -19.61
CA GLY A 20 -3.06 4.50 -19.30
C GLY A 20 -4.03 4.75 -18.14
N ALA A 21 -4.63 3.70 -17.59
CA ALA A 21 -5.62 3.85 -16.53
C ALA A 21 -5.64 2.63 -15.62
N VAL A 22 -6.05 2.87 -14.38
CA VAL A 22 -6.49 1.83 -13.45
C VAL A 22 -7.96 2.07 -13.18
N GLN A 23 -8.77 1.02 -13.26
CA GLN A 23 -10.22 1.08 -13.12
C GLN A 23 -10.67 0.27 -11.91
N LEU A 24 -11.61 0.80 -11.13
CA LEU A 24 -12.20 0.11 -9.98
C LEU A 24 -13.64 -0.27 -10.26
N VAL A 25 -13.90 -1.57 -10.31
CA VAL A 25 -15.23 -2.14 -10.54
C VAL A 25 -15.91 -2.37 -9.20
N THR A 26 -17.07 -1.75 -8.96
CA THR A 26 -17.78 -1.81 -7.67
C THR A 26 -18.96 -2.77 -7.64
N SER A 27 -19.43 -3.18 -8.82
CA SER A 27 -20.54 -4.10 -8.99
C SER A 27 -20.37 -4.91 -10.28
N PRO A 28 -20.85 -6.16 -10.36
CA PRO A 28 -20.90 -6.89 -11.64
C PRO A 28 -21.73 -6.16 -12.70
N ALA A 29 -22.71 -5.34 -12.27
CA ALA A 29 -23.50 -4.52 -13.18
C ALA A 29 -22.68 -3.42 -13.87
N ASP A 30 -21.61 -2.94 -13.25
CA ASP A 30 -20.73 -1.90 -13.82
C ASP A 30 -19.98 -2.42 -15.06
N ILE A 31 -19.80 -3.75 -15.15
CA ILE A 31 -19.12 -4.40 -16.28
C ILE A 31 -19.93 -4.24 -17.58
N ALA A 32 -21.26 -4.14 -17.47
CA ALA A 32 -22.13 -3.95 -18.64
C ALA A 32 -22.02 -2.53 -19.24
N ASP A 33 -21.50 -1.56 -18.49
CA ASP A 33 -21.34 -0.18 -18.94
C ASP A 33 -20.06 0.43 -18.35
N VAL A 34 -18.96 0.24 -19.07
CA VAL A 34 -17.60 0.67 -18.69
C VAL A 34 -17.52 2.18 -18.41
N SER A 35 -18.43 2.99 -18.96
CA SER A 35 -18.45 4.43 -18.72
C SER A 35 -18.77 4.81 -17.26
N LYS A 36 -19.37 3.89 -16.50
CA LYS A 36 -19.70 4.06 -15.08
C LYS A 36 -18.59 3.62 -14.13
N ILE A 37 -17.54 2.97 -14.67
CA ILE A 37 -16.43 2.46 -13.87
C ILE A 37 -15.51 3.63 -13.52
N GLU A 38 -15.20 3.76 -12.22
CA GLU A 38 -14.27 4.76 -11.74
C GLU A 38 -12.88 4.49 -12.32
N SER A 39 -12.30 5.51 -12.96
CA SER A 39 -11.03 5.40 -13.68
C SER A 39 -10.02 6.42 -13.16
N PHE A 40 -8.88 5.90 -12.70
CA PHE A 40 -7.70 6.66 -12.33
C PHE A 40 -6.81 6.78 -13.55
N ASN A 41 -6.74 7.98 -14.13
CA ASN A 41 -5.85 8.28 -15.25
C ASN A 41 -4.42 8.37 -14.75
N VAL A 42 -3.73 7.23 -14.74
CA VAL A 42 -2.34 7.12 -14.30
C VAL A 42 -1.53 6.56 -15.45
N GLU A 43 -0.80 7.46 -16.12
CA GLU A 43 0.16 7.05 -17.13
C GLU A 43 1.25 6.17 -16.51
N ASN A 44 1.55 5.05 -17.19
CA ASN A 44 2.62 4.14 -16.78
C ASN A 44 2.48 3.64 -15.33
N CYS A 45 1.26 3.26 -14.92
CA CYS A 45 1.02 2.60 -13.64
C CYS A 45 2.00 1.42 -13.46
N ARG A 46 2.76 1.43 -12.36
CA ARG A 46 3.78 0.41 -12.04
C ARG A 46 3.27 -0.62 -11.05
N LEU A 47 2.65 -0.17 -9.96
CA LEU A 47 2.10 -1.03 -8.91
C LEU A 47 0.69 -0.55 -8.56
N SER A 48 -0.16 -1.50 -8.19
CA SER A 48 -1.50 -1.22 -7.70
C SER A 48 -1.98 -2.38 -6.83
N CYS A 49 -2.53 -2.10 -5.65
CA CYS A 49 -3.12 -3.13 -4.79
C CYS A 49 -4.19 -2.57 -3.86
N PHE A 50 -5.13 -3.43 -3.46
CA PHE A 50 -6.04 -3.13 -2.37
C PHE A 50 -5.36 -3.35 -1.03
N SER A 51 -5.84 -2.62 -0.04
CA SER A 51 -5.66 -2.99 1.36
C SER A 51 -6.39 -4.32 1.64
N ARG A 52 -6.05 -5.01 2.73
CA ARG A 52 -6.61 -6.32 3.07
C ARG A 52 -8.12 -6.27 3.32
N THR A 53 -8.62 -5.18 3.88
CA THR A 53 -10.07 -4.95 4.04
C THR A 53 -10.74 -4.35 2.79
N GLY A 54 -9.94 -3.95 1.79
CA GLY A 54 -10.39 -3.29 0.57
C GLY A 54 -10.80 -1.82 0.73
N HIS A 55 -10.77 -1.25 1.94
CA HIS A 55 -11.15 0.14 2.18
C HIS A 55 -10.18 1.16 1.59
N GLN A 56 -8.95 0.76 1.29
CA GLN A 56 -7.98 1.59 0.60
C GLN A 56 -7.47 0.91 -0.68
N PHE A 57 -7.08 1.73 -1.64
CA PHE A 57 -6.44 1.30 -2.87
C PHE A 57 -5.21 2.15 -3.13
N VAL A 58 -4.09 1.53 -3.46
CA VAL A 58 -2.86 2.24 -3.80
C VAL A 58 -2.58 2.12 -5.29
N ILE A 59 -2.12 3.20 -5.90
CA ILE A 59 -1.64 3.24 -7.27
C ILE A 59 -0.29 3.95 -7.28
N SER A 60 0.67 3.43 -8.03
CA SER A 60 1.96 4.08 -8.21
C SER A 60 2.34 4.21 -9.68
N ASN A 61 3.07 5.27 -9.99
CA ASN A 61 3.82 5.40 -11.24
C ASN A 61 5.33 5.44 -10.93
N LYS A 62 6.14 6.01 -11.82
CA LYS A 62 7.60 6.14 -11.62
C LYS A 62 8.01 7.20 -10.59
N GLU A 63 7.10 8.11 -10.22
CA GLU A 63 7.38 9.32 -9.44
C GLU A 63 6.60 9.40 -8.14
N ILE A 64 5.31 9.05 -8.17
CA ILE A 64 4.39 9.21 -7.06
C ILE A 64 3.67 7.91 -6.73
N ILE A 65 3.23 7.84 -5.48
CA ILE A 65 2.30 6.84 -4.96
C ILE A 65 1.10 7.59 -4.43
N GLN A 66 -0.09 7.19 -4.85
CA GLN A 66 -1.36 7.76 -4.43
C GLN A 66 -2.14 6.70 -3.66
N VAL A 67 -2.60 7.06 -2.47
CA VAL A 67 -3.44 6.21 -1.63
C VAL A 67 -4.85 6.75 -1.65
N TYR A 68 -5.81 5.92 -2.01
CA TYR A 68 -7.20 6.26 -2.21
C TYR A 68 -8.06 5.61 -1.14
N CYS A 69 -9.06 6.33 -0.65
CA CYS A 69 -10.13 5.77 0.16
C CYS A 69 -11.25 5.30 -0.77
N CYS A 70 -11.46 4.00 -0.85
CA CYS A 70 -12.49 3.38 -1.69
C CYS A 70 -13.90 3.83 -1.31
N ASN A 71 -14.12 4.09 -0.02
CA ASN A 71 -15.42 4.52 0.51
C ASN A 71 -15.80 5.93 0.07
N THR A 72 -14.85 6.87 0.15
CA THR A 72 -15.08 8.29 -0.15
C THR A 72 -14.72 8.67 -1.58
N ARG A 73 -14.04 7.77 -2.31
CA ARG A 73 -13.54 7.96 -3.68
C ARG A 73 -12.63 9.19 -3.80
N LYS A 74 -11.75 9.34 -2.81
CA LYS A 74 -10.81 10.47 -2.71
C LYS A 74 -9.39 9.98 -2.43
N ILE A 75 -8.43 10.73 -2.92
CA ILE A 75 -7.03 10.60 -2.51
C ILE A 75 -6.95 10.98 -1.03
N LEU A 76 -6.42 10.07 -0.21
CA LEU A 76 -6.08 10.32 1.19
C LEU A 76 -4.78 11.12 1.28
N TYR A 77 -3.75 10.69 0.56
CA TYR A 77 -2.46 11.36 0.47
C TYR A 77 -1.64 10.84 -0.72
N GLU A 78 -0.55 11.55 -1.00
CA GLU A 78 0.44 11.18 -1.99
C GLU A 78 1.83 11.11 -1.38
N LEU A 79 2.68 10.23 -1.89
CA LEU A 79 4.09 10.11 -1.52
C LEU A 79 4.96 10.28 -2.76
N SER A 80 5.90 11.23 -2.71
CA SER A 80 6.92 11.45 -3.74
C SER A 80 8.05 10.43 -3.60
N LYS A 81 7.78 9.19 -4.03
CA LYS A 81 8.69 8.04 -3.90
C LYS A 81 8.97 7.40 -5.25
N ARG A 82 10.24 7.43 -5.65
CA ARG A 82 10.73 6.84 -6.91
C ARG A 82 11.23 5.43 -6.66
N ARG A 83 11.35 4.64 -7.75
CA ARG A 83 11.97 3.30 -7.76
C ARG A 83 11.33 2.24 -6.85
N VAL A 84 10.16 2.51 -6.27
CA VAL A 84 9.40 1.49 -5.54
C VAL A 84 9.09 0.32 -6.48
N SER A 85 9.36 -0.90 -6.00
CA SER A 85 9.19 -2.15 -6.72
C SER A 85 8.19 -3.09 -6.08
N ALA A 86 7.85 -2.89 -4.80
CA ALA A 86 6.80 -3.63 -4.11
C ALA A 86 6.07 -2.76 -3.08
N ILE A 87 4.78 -3.09 -2.88
CA ILE A 87 3.88 -2.42 -1.93
C ILE A 87 3.04 -3.49 -1.24
N GLU A 88 2.87 -3.38 0.09
CA GLU A 88 2.03 -4.27 0.88
C GLU A 88 1.34 -3.50 2.01
N TYR A 89 0.17 -3.96 2.43
CA TYR A 89 -0.52 -3.49 3.63
C TYR A 89 -0.33 -4.47 4.79
N SER A 90 -0.25 -3.96 6.01
CA SER A 90 -0.31 -4.78 7.20
C SER A 90 -1.72 -5.41 7.39
N PRO A 91 -1.87 -6.48 8.20
CA PRO A 91 -3.12 -7.26 8.30
C PRO A 91 -4.43 -6.52 8.62
N GLN A 92 -4.38 -5.42 9.37
CA GLN A 92 -5.53 -4.57 9.69
C GLN A 92 -5.52 -3.25 8.91
N ASP A 93 -4.68 -3.16 7.88
CA ASP A 93 -4.51 -1.97 7.06
C ASP A 93 -4.02 -0.75 7.85
N THR A 94 -3.42 -0.89 9.04
CA THR A 94 -2.87 0.25 9.79
C THR A 94 -1.63 0.83 9.12
N TYR A 95 -0.84 0.00 8.44
CA TYR A 95 0.42 0.37 7.84
C TYR A 95 0.49 0.05 6.35
N LEU A 96 1.12 0.95 5.60
CA LEU A 96 1.50 0.79 4.21
C LEU A 96 3.02 0.61 4.13
N LEU A 97 3.46 -0.47 3.51
CA LEU A 97 4.87 -0.80 3.34
C LEU A 97 5.29 -0.58 1.90
N LEU A 98 6.42 0.10 1.73
CA LEU A 98 7.05 0.34 0.43
C LEU A 98 8.45 -0.26 0.41
N PHE A 99 8.80 -0.91 -0.68
CA PHE A 99 10.15 -1.42 -0.91
C PHE A 99 10.75 -0.91 -2.21
N GLU A 100 11.99 -0.44 -2.10
CA GLU A 100 12.84 -0.02 -3.19
C GLU A 100 13.99 -1.05 -3.32
N PRO A 101 14.38 -1.49 -4.54
CA PRO A 101 15.50 -2.41 -4.69
C PRO A 101 16.77 -1.81 -4.09
N PHE A 102 17.41 -2.59 -3.21
CA PHE A 102 18.61 -2.15 -2.51
C PHE A 102 19.73 -1.81 -3.50
N THR A 103 20.33 -0.63 -3.32
CA THR A 103 21.49 -0.19 -4.11
C THR A 103 22.55 0.41 -3.18
N THR A 104 23.80 0.05 -3.42
CA THR A 104 24.96 0.57 -2.69
C THR A 104 25.83 1.41 -3.62
N VAL A 105 26.30 2.55 -3.13
CA VAL A 105 27.33 3.35 -3.79
C VAL A 105 28.61 3.19 -2.99
N ALA A 106 29.74 2.90 -3.66
CA ALA A 106 31.01 2.72 -2.98
C ALA A 106 31.40 4.00 -2.22
N GLY A 107 31.69 3.87 -0.93
CA GLY A 107 32.02 4.99 -0.06
C GLY A 107 30.83 5.72 0.57
N GLU A 108 29.59 5.30 0.32
CA GLU A 108 28.40 5.79 1.03
C GLU A 108 27.84 4.76 2.01
N ASP A 109 27.25 5.25 3.10
CA ASP A 109 26.49 4.42 4.04
C ASP A 109 25.25 3.81 3.38
N GLU A 110 24.83 2.65 3.90
CA GLU A 110 23.63 1.96 3.45
C GLU A 110 22.39 2.80 3.76
N LYS A 111 21.59 3.07 2.73
CA LYS A 111 20.35 3.83 2.86
C LYS A 111 19.17 2.89 3.09
N PRO A 112 18.24 3.22 4.01
CA PRO A 112 17.00 2.49 4.16
C PRO A 112 16.20 2.43 2.86
N ASN A 113 15.67 1.26 2.55
CA ASN A 113 14.94 0.98 1.30
C ASN A 113 13.63 0.21 1.55
N LEU A 114 13.36 -0.18 2.80
CA LEU A 114 12.05 -0.59 3.29
C LEU A 114 11.48 0.56 4.14
N SER A 115 10.30 1.06 3.79
CA SER A 115 9.62 2.14 4.51
C SER A 115 8.25 1.66 4.98
N ILE A 116 7.88 2.01 6.21
CA ILE A 116 6.57 1.73 6.81
C ILE A 116 5.89 3.06 7.14
N TYR A 117 4.71 3.27 6.56
CA TYR A 117 3.90 4.47 6.75
C TYR A 117 2.61 4.11 7.48
N LYS A 118 2.05 5.04 8.25
CA LYS A 118 0.63 4.96 8.63
C LYS A 118 -0.22 5.09 7.37
N SER A 119 -1.09 4.11 7.16
CA SER A 119 -1.90 4.00 5.94
C SER A 119 -2.97 5.09 5.78
N ASN A 120 -3.32 5.79 6.87
CA ASN A 120 -4.41 6.77 6.85
C ASN A 120 -3.94 8.19 6.52
N ASN A 121 -2.66 8.49 6.71
CA ASN A 121 -2.13 9.85 6.59
C ASN A 121 -0.74 9.93 5.93
N GLY A 122 -0.09 8.81 5.63
CA GLY A 122 1.22 8.78 4.98
C GLY A 122 2.38 9.17 5.87
N GLU A 123 2.22 9.15 7.20
CA GLU A 123 3.30 9.44 8.15
C GLU A 123 4.32 8.29 8.16
N LEU A 124 5.60 8.58 7.90
CA LEU A 124 6.68 7.59 7.98
C LEU A 124 6.96 7.23 9.45
N VAL A 125 6.70 5.97 9.81
CA VAL A 125 6.87 5.48 11.19
C VAL A 125 8.06 4.55 11.36
N GLY A 126 8.45 3.82 10.32
CA GLY A 126 9.60 2.90 10.33
C GLY A 126 10.38 2.94 9.03
N SER A 127 11.69 2.77 9.10
CA SER A 127 12.55 2.70 7.92
C SER A 127 13.76 1.80 8.19
N TYR A 128 14.00 0.86 7.28
CA TYR A 128 15.01 -0.19 7.48
C TYR A 128 15.78 -0.46 6.19
N VAL A 129 17.01 -0.96 6.36
CA VAL A 129 17.77 -1.57 5.26
C VAL A 129 17.31 -3.02 5.09
N GLN A 130 16.92 -3.37 3.85
CA GLN A 130 16.47 -4.69 3.44
C GLN A 130 17.18 -5.08 2.13
N LYS A 131 18.23 -5.90 2.23
CA LYS A 131 19.08 -6.25 1.07
C LYS A 131 18.45 -7.28 0.14
N LYS A 132 17.72 -8.26 0.72
CA LYS A 132 17.05 -9.31 -0.06
C LYS A 132 15.72 -8.78 -0.59
N GLN A 133 15.50 -8.96 -1.90
CA GLN A 133 14.23 -8.63 -2.55
C GLN A 133 13.15 -9.70 -2.29
N SER A 134 13.55 -10.97 -2.20
CA SER A 134 12.68 -12.02 -1.66
C SER A 134 12.44 -11.78 -0.17
N GLU A 135 11.22 -12.01 0.31
CA GLU A 135 10.89 -11.86 1.74
C GLU A 135 11.21 -10.45 2.27
N TRP A 136 11.00 -9.44 1.42
CA TRP A 136 11.27 -8.05 1.75
C TRP A 136 10.32 -7.50 2.81
N ALA A 137 9.08 -8.00 2.83
CA ALA A 137 8.03 -7.54 3.71
C ALA A 137 8.17 -8.19 5.09
N PRO A 138 8.01 -7.42 6.19
CA PRO A 138 7.83 -7.96 7.52
C PRO A 138 6.57 -8.82 7.63
N ILE A 139 6.62 -9.81 8.51
CA ILE A 139 5.47 -10.64 8.87
C ILE A 139 4.87 -10.09 10.15
N TRP A 140 3.57 -9.84 10.13
CA TRP A 140 2.84 -9.22 11.22
C TRP A 140 2.03 -10.25 12.00
N SER A 141 1.91 -10.01 13.30
CA SER A 141 0.80 -10.56 14.08
C SER A 141 -0.53 -10.04 13.54
N ASN A 142 -1.61 -10.80 13.70
CA ASN A 142 -2.94 -10.40 13.21
C ASN A 142 -3.46 -9.14 13.92
N ASP A 143 -3.12 -8.97 15.19
CA ASP A 143 -3.45 -7.80 16.00
C ASP A 143 -2.48 -6.62 15.78
N GLU A 144 -1.44 -6.81 14.95
CA GLU A 144 -0.40 -5.85 14.59
C GLU A 144 0.41 -5.29 15.75
N VAL A 145 0.34 -5.89 16.94
CA VAL A 145 1.10 -5.44 18.12
C VAL A 145 2.60 -5.69 17.93
N ILE A 146 2.94 -6.75 17.19
CA ILE A 146 4.32 -7.08 16.83
C ILE A 146 4.47 -7.42 15.34
N PHE A 147 5.65 -7.17 14.80
CA PHE A 147 6.08 -7.72 13.52
C PHE A 147 7.51 -8.24 13.56
N GLY A 148 7.79 -9.22 12.71
CA GLY A 148 9.12 -9.81 12.51
C GLY A 148 9.68 -9.47 11.15
N ARG A 149 10.99 -9.17 11.06
CA ARG A 149 11.70 -9.04 9.77
C ARG A 149 12.95 -9.90 9.73
N LEU A 150 13.24 -10.46 8.56
CA LEU A 150 14.46 -11.23 8.32
C LEU A 150 15.59 -10.30 7.88
N GLN A 151 16.63 -10.19 8.71
CA GLN A 151 17.87 -9.49 8.39
C GLN A 151 19.03 -10.47 8.53
N THR A 152 19.71 -10.79 7.43
CA THR A 152 20.90 -11.66 7.33
C THR A 152 21.04 -12.70 8.46
N ASN A 153 20.36 -13.84 8.31
CA ASN A 153 20.39 -14.97 9.25
C ASN A 153 19.84 -14.66 10.66
N GLN A 154 19.21 -13.51 10.87
CA GLN A 154 18.57 -13.13 12.12
C GLN A 154 17.14 -12.69 11.85
N VAL A 155 16.24 -13.01 12.78
CA VAL A 155 14.88 -12.49 12.80
C VAL A 155 14.79 -11.47 13.92
N TRP A 156 14.41 -10.24 13.57
CA TRP A 156 14.19 -9.16 14.50
C TRP A 156 12.71 -8.96 14.73
N PHE A 157 12.30 -8.86 15.99
CA PHE A 157 10.93 -8.54 16.39
C PHE A 157 10.86 -7.11 16.87
N TYR A 158 9.79 -6.42 16.50
CA TYR A 158 9.53 -5.04 16.88
C TYR A 158 8.09 -4.91 17.39
N GLU A 159 7.91 -4.10 18.43
CA GLU A 159 6.60 -3.68 18.91
C GLU A 159 6.11 -2.45 18.14
N THR A 160 4.82 -2.42 17.85
CA THR A 160 4.13 -1.23 17.35
C THR A 160 3.52 -0.44 18.52
N PRO A 161 3.36 0.89 18.39
CA PRO A 161 3.75 1.74 17.26
C PRO A 161 5.20 2.25 17.36
N ASN A 162 6.06 1.55 18.13
CA ASN A 162 7.39 2.03 18.48
C ASN A 162 8.43 1.84 17.35
N PHE A 163 8.35 0.72 16.62
CA PHE A 163 9.25 0.42 15.49
C PHE A 163 10.75 0.35 15.85
N GLY A 164 11.08 0.14 17.13
CA GLY A 164 12.45 0.05 17.64
C GLY A 164 13.07 1.40 18.00
N LYS A 165 12.26 2.45 18.15
CA LYS A 165 12.68 3.75 18.70
C LYS A 165 12.64 3.67 20.22
N LEU A 166 13.76 3.96 20.91
CA LEU A 166 13.75 4.05 22.38
C LEU A 166 12.90 5.24 22.86
#